data_AF-A0A7V3H6J2-F1
#
_entry.id   AF-A0A7V3H6J2-F1
#
_cell.length_a   1.000
_cell.length_b   1.000
_cell.length_c   1.000
_cell.angle_alpha   90.00
_cell.angle_beta   90.00
_cell.angle_gamma   90.00
#
_symmetry.space_group_name_H-M   'P 1'
#
loop_
_entity.id
_entity.type
_entity.pdbx_description
1 polymer ?
#
loop_
_entity_poly.entity_id
_entity_poly.type
_entity_poly.pdbx_seq_one_letter_code
_entity_poly.pdbx_strand_id
1 'polypeptide(L)'
;MPIGKQSLWISLLVLLPLLGFTGYRIALSLRGRAQYQEARQALERRDFPLASLHLKNYLELFPNDPDALLLAAQTARRGGEYYEATQYLESYVQNRGRKEAVELEHQLLHLQRGDLTEASKLLASCIEHPDGADTPLILEALLKGSTTALERGYAAEVSFEEGAGARDMAVARRAAELWLDRRTGREDRVQGLVWRGLIRLFARDHEA
;
A
#
# COMPACT_ATOMS: atom_id res chain seq x y z
N MET A 1 21.98 56.43 22.83
CA MET A 1 20.51 56.44 22.68
C MET A 1 19.92 55.41 23.62
N PRO A 2 19.14 55.80 24.64
CA PRO A 2 18.54 54.84 25.56
C PRO A 2 17.47 54.05 24.81
N ILE A 3 17.62 52.73 24.76
CA ILE A 3 16.57 51.83 24.31
C ILE A 3 15.39 52.06 25.28
N GLY A 4 14.38 52.81 24.84
CA GLY A 4 13.26 53.17 25.69
C GLY A 4 12.52 51.91 26.14
N LYS A 5 12.09 51.84 27.41
CA LYS A 5 11.29 50.73 27.97
C LYS A 5 10.19 50.23 27.03
N GLN A 6 9.61 51.11 26.21
CA GLN A 6 8.59 50.81 25.21
C GLN A 6 9.07 49.82 24.11
N SER A 7 10.31 49.87 23.65
CA SER A 7 10.80 48.92 22.62
C SER A 7 11.00 47.51 23.17
N LEU A 8 11.34 47.38 24.46
CA LEU A 8 11.45 46.07 25.14
C LEU A 8 10.09 45.38 25.25
N TRP A 9 9.03 46.13 25.57
CA TRP A 9 7.66 45.57 25.62
C TRP A 9 7.18 45.14 24.24
N ILE A 10 7.47 45.92 23.20
CA ILE A 10 7.12 45.55 21.82
C ILE A 10 7.85 44.28 21.39
N SER A 11 9.16 44.17 21.67
CA SER A 11 9.92 42.94 21.36
C SER A 11 9.36 41.72 22.08
N LEU A 12 9.00 41.85 23.36
CA LEU A 12 8.42 40.75 24.15
C LEU A 12 7.06 40.31 23.61
N LEU A 13 6.22 41.28 23.22
CA LEU A 13 4.86 41.05 22.70
C LEU A 13 4.87 40.35 21.34
N VAL A 14 5.93 40.52 20.54
CA VAL A 14 6.13 39.79 19.27
C VAL A 14 6.85 38.45 19.47
N LEU A 15 7.86 38.39 20.34
CA LEU A 15 8.65 37.17 20.57
C LEU A 15 7.82 36.04 21.19
N LEU A 16 6.94 36.35 22.14
CA LEU A 16 6.16 35.34 22.85
C LEU A 16 5.19 34.56 21.93
N PRO A 17 4.37 35.17 21.07
CA PRO A 17 3.55 34.43 20.12
C PRO A 17 4.39 33.72 19.05
N LEU A 18 5.56 34.25 18.66
CA LEU A 18 6.46 33.57 17.73
C LEU A 18 7.03 32.28 18.34
N LEU A 19 7.47 32.34 19.61
CA LEU A 19 7.93 31.17 20.37
C LEU A 19 6.80 30.17 20.61
N GLY A 20 5.60 30.65 20.92
CA GLY A 20 4.41 29.80 21.04
C GLY A 20 4.07 29.09 19.73
N PHE A 21 4.09 29.81 18.61
CA PHE A 21 3.82 29.25 17.29
C PHE A 21 4.88 28.24 16.85
N THR A 22 6.17 28.55 17.06
CA THR A 22 7.26 27.61 16.73
C THR A 22 7.21 26.36 17.62
N GLY A 23 6.99 26.51 18.93
CA GLY A 23 6.79 25.39 19.86
C GLY A 23 5.61 24.51 19.46
N TYR A 24 4.47 25.12 19.10
CA TYR A 24 3.29 24.41 18.61
C TYR A 24 3.57 23.62 17.32
N ARG A 25 4.26 24.25 16.35
CA ARG A 25 4.65 23.59 15.09
C ARG A 25 5.59 22.40 15.32
N ILE A 26 6.55 22.53 16.24
CA ILE A 26 7.46 21.44 16.61
C ILE A 26 6.68 20.29 17.23
N ALA A 27 5.80 20.55 18.20
CA ALA A 27 4.99 19.52 18.85
C ALA A 27 4.12 18.74 17.85
N LEU A 28 3.45 19.43 16.92
CA LEU A 28 2.69 18.80 15.84
C LEU A 28 3.57 17.93 14.94
N SER A 29 4.76 18.42 14.58
CA SER A 29 5.70 17.68 13.73
C SER A 29 6.18 16.38 14.37
N LEU A 30 6.43 16.38 15.68
CA LEU A 30 6.86 15.19 16.42
C LEU A 30 5.72 14.17 16.50
N ARG A 31 4.51 14.61 16.81
CA ARG A 31 3.33 13.74 16.83
C ARG A 31 3.06 13.10 15.46
N GLY A 32 3.15 13.88 14.38
CA GLY A 32 3.05 13.37 13.02
C GLY A 32 4.09 12.29 12.71
N ARG A 33 5.36 12.58 12.97
CA ARG A 33 6.43 11.61 12.75
C ARG A 33 6.18 10.31 13.51
N ALA A 34 5.74 10.39 14.77
CA ALA A 34 5.39 9.19 15.54
C ALA A 34 4.31 8.37 14.84
N GLN A 35 3.17 8.97 14.46
CA GLN A 35 2.09 8.26 13.77
C GLN A 35 2.56 7.63 12.46
N TYR A 36 3.34 8.35 11.66
CA TYR A 36 3.85 7.83 10.39
C TYR A 36 4.83 6.65 10.57
N GLN A 37 5.65 6.67 11.63
CA GLN A 37 6.53 5.54 11.96
C GLN A 37 5.75 4.32 12.47
N GLU A 38 4.76 4.52 13.34
CA GLU A 38 3.89 3.43 13.80
C GLU A 38 3.12 2.79 12.62
N ALA A 39 2.64 3.59 11.66
CA ALA A 39 2.05 3.07 10.43
C ALA A 39 3.03 2.17 9.65
N ARG A 40 4.29 2.59 9.49
CA ARG A 40 5.32 1.79 8.81
C ARG A 40 5.62 0.48 9.54
N GLN A 41 5.73 0.52 10.87
CA GLN A 41 5.93 -0.69 11.66
C GLN A 41 4.75 -1.66 11.57
N ALA A 42 3.51 -1.15 11.58
CA ALA A 42 2.31 -1.95 11.36
C ALA A 42 2.32 -2.58 9.95
N LEU A 43 2.72 -1.84 8.92
CA LEU A 43 2.88 -2.35 7.55
C LEU A 43 3.94 -3.45 7.43
N GLU A 44 5.06 -3.34 8.14
CA GLU A 44 6.08 -4.40 8.21
C GLU A 44 5.50 -5.69 8.81
N ARG A 45 4.59 -5.55 9.78
CA ARG A 45 3.85 -6.67 10.39
C ARG A 45 2.63 -7.12 9.59
N ARG A 46 2.38 -6.48 8.43
CA ARG A 46 1.18 -6.67 7.60
C ARG A 46 -0.14 -6.44 8.36
N ASP A 47 -0.12 -5.63 9.42
CA ASP A 47 -1.30 -5.20 10.16
C ASP A 47 -1.91 -3.97 9.47
N PHE A 48 -2.63 -4.21 8.38
CA PHE A 48 -3.23 -3.17 7.57
C PHE A 48 -4.26 -2.31 8.34
N PRO A 49 -5.14 -2.88 9.18
CA PRO A 49 -6.06 -2.08 9.99
C PRO A 49 -5.34 -1.08 10.90
N LEU A 50 -4.31 -1.53 11.62
CA LEU A 50 -3.55 -0.65 12.50
C LEU A 50 -2.75 0.40 11.71
N ALA A 51 -2.15 0.01 10.58
CA ALA A 51 -1.47 0.93 9.69
C ALA A 51 -2.40 2.03 9.15
N SER A 52 -3.60 1.66 8.70
CA SER A 52 -4.63 2.61 8.23
C SER A 52 -5.03 3.59 9.33
N LEU A 53 -5.21 3.12 10.57
CA LEU A 53 -5.51 3.99 11.71
C LEU A 53 -4.42 5.05 11.93
N HIS A 54 -3.15 4.63 11.94
CA HIS A 54 -2.02 5.55 12.12
C HIS A 54 -1.88 6.53 10.96
N LEU A 55 -2.09 6.09 9.71
CA LEU A 55 -2.07 6.97 8.53
C LEU A 55 -3.21 7.99 8.54
N LYS A 56 -4.40 7.59 8.96
CA LYS A 56 -5.53 8.52 9.15
C LYS A 56 -5.19 9.60 10.17
N ASN A 57 -4.69 9.22 11.35
CA ASN A 57 -4.26 10.16 12.38
C ASN A 57 -3.14 11.10 11.90
N TYR A 58 -2.24 10.61 11.04
CA TYR A 58 -1.21 11.43 10.42
C TYR A 58 -1.81 12.46 9.44
N LEU A 59 -2.70 12.01 8.56
CA LEU A 59 -3.33 12.84 7.54
C LEU A 59 -4.29 13.89 8.13
N GLU A 60 -4.83 13.68 9.34
CA GLU A 60 -5.54 14.75 10.07
C GLU A 60 -4.64 15.96 10.38
N LEU A 61 -3.33 15.72 10.58
CA LEU A 61 -2.35 16.78 10.85
C LEU A 61 -1.70 17.31 9.57
N PHE A 62 -1.54 16.45 8.56
CA PHE A 62 -0.85 16.74 7.30
C PHE A 62 -1.68 16.26 6.10
N PRO A 63 -2.86 16.86 5.84
CA PRO A 63 -3.85 16.32 4.87
C PRO A 63 -3.37 16.32 3.43
N ASN A 64 -2.35 17.13 3.12
CA ASN A 64 -1.86 17.36 1.77
C ASN A 64 -0.49 16.71 1.53
N ASP A 65 -0.03 15.83 2.41
CA ASP A 65 1.22 15.11 2.25
C ASP A 65 1.05 14.00 1.19
N PRO A 66 1.62 14.16 -0.03
CA PRO A 66 1.40 13.23 -1.12
C PRO A 66 1.96 11.83 -0.80
N ASP A 67 3.09 11.73 -0.08
CA ASP A 67 3.68 10.43 0.24
C ASP A 67 2.81 9.65 1.23
N ALA A 68 2.21 10.34 2.21
CA ALA A 68 1.30 9.73 3.15
C ALA A 68 -0.05 9.37 2.50
N LEU A 69 -0.56 10.18 1.57
CA LEU A 69 -1.77 9.86 0.81
C LEU A 69 -1.58 8.62 -0.07
N LEU A 70 -0.46 8.50 -0.77
CA LEU A 70 -0.15 7.30 -1.56
C LEU A 70 0.01 6.07 -0.66
N LEU A 71 0.72 6.20 0.46
CA LEU A 71 0.89 5.11 1.42
C LEU A 71 -0.46 4.67 2.02
N ALA A 72 -1.37 5.61 2.30
CA ALA A 72 -2.72 5.32 2.77
C ALA A 72 -3.56 4.59 1.71
N ALA A 73 -3.50 5.03 0.45
CA ALA A 73 -4.14 4.34 -0.66
C ALA A 73 -3.65 2.89 -0.80
N GLN A 74 -2.34 2.69 -0.77
CA GLN A 74 -1.71 1.37 -0.81
C GLN A 74 -2.12 0.49 0.37
N THR A 75 -2.14 1.05 1.58
CA THR A 75 -2.52 0.34 2.80
C THR A 75 -3.98 -0.09 2.76
N ALA A 76 -4.88 0.83 2.42
CA ALA A 76 -6.31 0.56 2.28
C ALA A 76 -6.55 -0.54 1.22
N ARG A 77 -5.92 -0.45 0.05
CA ARG A 77 -5.99 -1.47 -0.99
C ARG A 77 -5.55 -2.85 -0.47
N ARG A 78 -4.38 -2.93 0.16
CA ARG A 78 -3.83 -4.19 0.71
C ARG A 78 -4.70 -4.78 1.83
N GLY A 79 -5.39 -3.92 2.57
CA GLY A 79 -6.40 -4.30 3.56
C GLY A 79 -7.76 -4.72 2.98
N GLY A 80 -8.00 -4.50 1.68
CA GLY A 80 -9.28 -4.78 1.01
C GLY A 80 -10.28 -3.62 1.04
N GLU A 81 -9.91 -2.46 1.59
CA GLU A 81 -10.73 -1.24 1.69
C GLU A 81 -10.65 -0.43 0.39
N TYR A 82 -11.14 -1.01 -0.71
CA TYR A 82 -10.96 -0.46 -2.06
C TYR A 82 -11.60 0.92 -2.28
N TYR A 83 -12.70 1.20 -1.57
CA TYR A 83 -13.34 2.51 -1.63
C TYR A 83 -12.46 3.59 -1.00
N GLU A 84 -11.97 3.37 0.22
CA GLU A 84 -11.04 4.29 0.89
C GLU A 84 -9.75 4.47 0.08
N ALA A 85 -9.22 3.39 -0.49
CA ALA A 85 -8.05 3.46 -1.37
C ALA A 85 -8.25 4.44 -2.53
N THR A 86 -9.42 4.41 -3.16
CA THR A 86 -9.77 5.30 -4.27
C THR A 86 -9.86 6.76 -3.81
N GLN A 87 -10.46 7.03 -2.65
CA GLN A 87 -10.54 8.38 -2.08
C GLN A 87 -9.15 8.97 -1.77
N TYR A 88 -8.24 8.15 -1.25
CA TYR A 88 -6.86 8.58 -1.03
C TYR A 88 -6.12 8.87 -2.35
N LEU A 89 -6.35 8.09 -3.41
CA LEU A 89 -5.77 8.37 -4.74
C LEU A 89 -6.30 9.67 -5.35
N GLU A 90 -7.60 9.95 -5.23
CA GLU A 90 -8.19 11.22 -5.66
C GLU A 90 -7.54 12.40 -4.93
N SER A 91 -7.38 12.28 -3.61
CA SER A 91 -6.70 13.29 -2.79
C SER A 91 -5.22 13.42 -3.17
N TYR A 92 -4.54 12.32 -3.48
CA TYR A 92 -3.14 12.31 -3.93
C TYR A 92 -2.97 13.07 -5.25
N VAL A 93 -3.87 12.86 -6.23
CA VAL A 93 -3.87 13.60 -7.50
C VAL A 93 -4.07 15.10 -7.25
N GLN A 94 -5.03 15.47 -6.41
CA GLN A 94 -5.29 16.88 -6.05
C GLN A 94 -4.07 17.55 -5.41
N ASN A 95 -3.24 16.77 -4.71
CA ASN A 95 -2.01 17.23 -4.06
C ASN A 95 -0.74 17.03 -4.91
N ARG A 96 -0.88 17.06 -6.25
CA ARG A 96 0.22 16.98 -7.23
C ARG A 96 1.01 15.67 -7.16
N GLY A 97 0.36 14.59 -6.77
CA GLY A 97 0.90 13.24 -6.86
C GLY A 97 1.30 12.87 -8.29
N ARG A 98 2.27 11.96 -8.41
CA ARG A 98 2.76 11.46 -9.70
C ARG A 98 1.69 10.61 -10.40
N LYS A 99 1.46 10.89 -11.68
CA LYS A 99 0.42 10.21 -12.47
C LYS A 99 0.70 8.71 -12.62
N GLU A 100 1.97 8.35 -12.78
CA GLU A 100 2.41 6.96 -12.95
C GLU A 100 2.08 6.10 -11.72
N ALA A 101 2.21 6.67 -10.52
CA ALA A 101 1.86 5.98 -9.28
C ALA A 101 0.34 5.71 -9.20
N VAL A 102 -0.49 6.67 -9.64
CA VAL A 102 -1.95 6.53 -9.65
C VAL A 102 -2.39 5.48 -10.67
N GLU A 103 -1.81 5.53 -11.88
CA GLU A 103 -2.08 4.54 -12.93
C GLU A 103 -1.73 3.13 -12.47
N LEU A 104 -0.58 2.96 -11.81
CA LEU A 104 -0.19 1.68 -11.22
C LEU A 104 -1.20 1.25 -10.14
N GLU A 105 -1.52 2.09 -9.15
CA GLU A 105 -2.43 1.70 -8.07
C GLU A 105 -3.84 1.34 -8.57
N HIS A 106 -4.35 2.02 -9.61
CA HIS A 106 -5.60 1.61 -10.26
C HIS A 106 -5.49 0.22 -10.89
N GLN A 107 -4.40 -0.08 -11.61
CA GLN A 107 -4.19 -1.42 -12.16
C GLN A 107 -4.17 -2.47 -11.04
N LEU A 108 -3.48 -2.19 -9.92
CA LEU A 108 -3.41 -3.10 -8.78
C LEU A 108 -4.77 -3.28 -8.08
N LEU A 109 -5.61 -2.24 -8.02
CA LEU A 109 -6.99 -2.34 -7.52
C LEU A 109 -7.85 -3.29 -8.37
N HIS A 110 -7.79 -3.15 -9.69
CA HIS A 110 -8.52 -4.06 -10.61
C HIS A 110 -8.03 -5.50 -10.44
N LEU A 111 -6.70 -5.67 -10.41
CA LEU A 111 -6.06 -6.96 -10.26
C LEU A 111 -6.50 -7.67 -8.97
N GLN A 112 -6.48 -6.99 -7.82
CA GLN A 112 -6.90 -7.58 -6.54
C GLN A 112 -8.39 -7.90 -6.46
N ARG A 113 -9.23 -7.28 -7.30
CA ARG A 113 -10.65 -7.61 -7.43
C ARG A 113 -10.89 -8.82 -8.35
N GLY A 114 -9.82 -9.42 -8.87
CA GLY A 114 -9.85 -10.62 -9.71
C GLY A 114 -9.92 -10.31 -11.21
N ASP A 115 -9.71 -9.06 -11.63
CA ASP A 115 -9.52 -8.75 -13.06
C ASP A 115 -8.06 -9.00 -13.44
N LEU A 116 -7.81 -10.18 -14.03
CA LEU A 116 -6.46 -10.64 -14.36
C LEU A 116 -6.01 -10.28 -15.79
N THR A 117 -6.72 -9.36 -16.46
CA THR A 117 -6.45 -9.01 -17.86
C THR A 117 -4.99 -8.59 -18.09
N GLU A 118 -4.43 -7.77 -17.21
CA GLU A 118 -3.05 -7.27 -17.31
C GLU A 118 -2.03 -8.11 -16.50
N ALA A 119 -2.47 -9.21 -15.88
CA ALA A 119 -1.65 -9.95 -14.91
C ALA A 119 -0.34 -10.48 -15.51
N SER A 120 -0.39 -10.98 -16.74
CA SER A 120 0.80 -11.51 -17.44
C SER A 120 1.83 -10.42 -17.73
N LYS A 121 1.38 -9.23 -18.13
CA LYS A 121 2.25 -8.07 -18.43
C LYS A 121 2.92 -7.55 -17.15
N LEU A 122 2.16 -7.43 -16.07
CA LEU A 122 2.67 -7.01 -14.77
C LEU A 122 3.67 -8.03 -14.20
N LEU A 123 3.40 -9.32 -14.36
CA LEU A 123 4.35 -10.37 -13.99
C LEU A 123 5.64 -10.30 -14.81
N ALA A 124 5.55 -10.07 -16.13
CA ALA A 124 6.73 -9.90 -16.98
C ALA A 124 7.58 -8.71 -16.51
N SER A 125 6.95 -7.58 -16.18
CA SER A 125 7.64 -6.41 -15.62
C SER A 125 8.38 -6.73 -14.31
N CYS A 126 7.78 -7.55 -13.43
CA CYS A 126 8.44 -8.01 -12.20
C CYS A 126 9.64 -8.92 -12.45
N ILE A 127 9.61 -9.72 -13.53
CA ILE A 127 10.73 -10.59 -13.91
C ILE A 127 11.89 -9.76 -14.49
N GLU A 128 11.56 -8.75 -15.30
CA GLU A 128 12.55 -7.83 -15.89
C GLU A 128 13.20 -6.92 -14.84
N HIS A 129 12.43 -6.47 -13.85
CA HIS A 129 12.86 -5.53 -12.82
C HIS A 129 12.66 -6.13 -11.41
N PRO A 130 13.39 -7.19 -11.06
CA PRO A 130 13.13 -7.94 -9.83
C PRO A 130 13.37 -7.11 -8.55
N ASP A 131 14.26 -6.12 -8.62
CA ASP A 131 14.58 -5.22 -7.49
C ASP A 131 13.88 -3.85 -7.62
N GLY A 132 12.88 -3.75 -8.50
CA GLY A 132 12.04 -2.57 -8.64
C GLY A 132 11.27 -2.27 -7.36
N ALA A 133 11.13 -0.98 -7.01
CA ALA A 133 10.44 -0.55 -5.80
C ALA A 133 8.98 -1.01 -5.76
N ASP A 134 8.33 -1.11 -6.92
CA ASP A 134 6.93 -1.50 -7.06
C ASP A 134 6.73 -3.01 -7.17
N THR A 135 7.79 -3.78 -7.44
CA THR A 135 7.73 -5.23 -7.67
C THR A 135 7.05 -5.99 -6.53
N PRO A 136 7.33 -5.72 -5.24
CA PRO A 136 6.60 -6.35 -4.15
C PRO A 136 5.10 -6.04 -4.17
N LEU A 137 4.71 -4.80 -4.47
CA LEU A 137 3.30 -4.40 -4.50
C LEU A 137 2.55 -5.08 -5.66
N ILE A 138 3.21 -5.21 -6.81
CA ILE A 138 2.67 -5.89 -7.99
C ILE A 138 2.50 -7.39 -7.71
N LEU A 139 3.54 -8.06 -7.19
CA LEU A 139 3.48 -9.49 -6.86
C LEU A 139 2.39 -9.81 -5.83
N GLU A 140 2.25 -8.98 -4.80
CA GLU A 140 1.18 -9.12 -3.80
C GLU A 140 -0.21 -8.98 -4.44
N ALA A 141 -0.39 -7.99 -5.32
CA ALA A 141 -1.64 -7.79 -6.02
C ALA A 141 -1.97 -8.94 -6.99
N LEU A 142 -0.98 -9.46 -7.72
CA LEU A 142 -1.10 -10.65 -8.56
C LEU A 142 -1.56 -11.84 -7.73
N LEU A 143 -0.90 -12.12 -6.60
CA LEU A 143 -1.23 -13.28 -5.76
C LEU A 143 -2.63 -13.18 -5.16
N LYS A 144 -3.01 -12.00 -4.67
CA LYS A 144 -4.36 -11.77 -4.14
C LYS A 144 -5.43 -11.86 -5.23
N GLY A 145 -5.18 -11.26 -6.39
CA GLY A 145 -6.08 -11.31 -7.55
C GLY A 145 -6.28 -12.73 -8.06
N SER A 146 -5.18 -13.46 -8.29
CA SER A 146 -5.21 -14.84 -8.78
C SER A 146 -5.91 -15.77 -7.80
N THR A 147 -5.61 -15.69 -6.50
CA THR A 147 -6.31 -16.53 -5.52
C THR A 147 -7.81 -16.24 -5.46
N THR A 148 -8.21 -14.97 -5.60
CA THR A 148 -9.63 -14.57 -5.69
C THR A 148 -10.30 -15.12 -6.96
N ALA A 149 -9.61 -15.08 -8.11
CA ALA A 149 -10.13 -15.61 -9.37
C ALA A 149 -10.26 -17.14 -9.33
N LEU A 150 -9.26 -17.83 -8.78
CA LEU A 150 -9.28 -19.30 -8.59
C LEU A 150 -10.41 -19.72 -7.66
N GLU A 151 -10.63 -19.02 -6.54
CA GLU A 151 -11.74 -19.30 -5.62
C GLU A 151 -13.10 -19.17 -6.32
N ARG A 152 -13.29 -18.13 -7.14
CA ARG A 152 -14.53 -17.97 -7.94
C ARG A 152 -14.69 -19.05 -8.99
N GLY A 153 -13.62 -19.39 -9.70
CA GLY A 153 -13.64 -20.44 -10.73
C GLY A 153 -13.97 -21.80 -10.13
N TYR A 154 -13.40 -22.11 -8.96
CA TYR A 154 -13.68 -23.32 -8.19
C TYR A 154 -15.15 -23.38 -7.77
N ALA A 155 -15.69 -22.29 -7.21
CA ALA A 155 -17.10 -22.21 -6.83
C ALA A 155 -18.07 -22.32 -8.04
N ALA A 156 -17.58 -22.02 -9.25
CA ALA A 156 -18.33 -22.12 -10.49
C ALA A 156 -18.05 -23.42 -11.28
N GLU A 157 -17.31 -24.37 -10.69
CA GLU A 157 -16.93 -25.67 -11.30
C GLU A 157 -16.22 -25.52 -12.67
N VAL A 158 -15.47 -24.43 -12.86
CA VAL A 158 -14.72 -24.16 -14.09
C VAL A 158 -13.43 -24.98 -14.10
N SER A 159 -13.16 -25.71 -15.19
CA SER A 159 -11.87 -26.40 -15.37
C SER A 159 -10.71 -25.42 -15.52
N PHE A 160 -9.61 -25.66 -14.80
CA PHE A 160 -8.35 -24.91 -14.94
C PHE A 160 -7.31 -25.62 -15.81
N GLU A 161 -7.67 -26.69 -16.53
CA GLU A 161 -6.75 -27.40 -17.42
C GLU A 161 -6.42 -26.62 -18.69
N GLU A 162 -7.38 -25.83 -19.18
CA GLU A 162 -7.23 -25.07 -20.43
C GLU A 162 -7.75 -23.62 -20.30
N GLY A 163 -7.41 -22.78 -21.28
CA GLY A 163 -7.96 -21.44 -21.41
C GLY A 163 -7.49 -20.44 -20.35
N ALA A 164 -8.41 -19.59 -19.87
CA ALA A 164 -8.09 -18.52 -18.94
C ALA A 164 -7.63 -19.05 -17.57
N GLY A 165 -8.29 -20.10 -17.05
CA GLY A 165 -7.96 -20.69 -15.76
C GLY A 165 -6.52 -21.24 -15.68
N ALA A 166 -6.08 -21.93 -16.72
CA ALA A 166 -4.70 -22.43 -16.81
C ALA A 166 -3.66 -21.30 -16.80
N ARG A 167 -3.95 -20.20 -17.52
CA ARG A 167 -3.07 -19.01 -17.54
C ARG A 167 -3.02 -18.33 -16.18
N ASP A 168 -4.16 -18.15 -15.52
CA ASP A 168 -4.25 -17.50 -14.21
C ASP A 168 -3.51 -18.31 -13.13
N MET A 169 -3.64 -19.65 -13.19
CA MET A 169 -2.90 -20.57 -12.34
C MET A 169 -1.38 -20.47 -12.57
N ALA A 170 -0.93 -20.39 -13.83
CA ALA A 170 0.49 -20.25 -14.16
C ALA A 170 1.07 -18.92 -13.64
N VAL A 171 0.33 -17.82 -13.80
CA VAL A 171 0.69 -16.50 -13.24
C VAL A 171 0.80 -16.57 -11.73
N ALA A 172 -0.20 -17.18 -11.04
CA ALA A 172 -0.21 -17.30 -9.59
C ALA A 172 1.01 -18.07 -9.06
N ARG A 173 1.32 -19.21 -9.68
CA ARG A 173 2.48 -20.05 -9.31
C ARG A 173 3.78 -19.27 -9.46
N ARG A 174 3.97 -18.62 -10.61
CA ARG A 174 5.19 -17.86 -10.89
C ARG A 174 5.35 -16.66 -9.96
N ALA A 175 4.27 -15.93 -9.69
CA ALA A 175 4.29 -14.82 -8.73
C ALA A 175 4.64 -15.31 -7.31
N ALA A 176 4.14 -16.47 -6.89
CA ALA A 176 4.40 -17.04 -5.57
C ALA A 176 5.87 -17.47 -5.41
N GLU A 177 6.46 -18.02 -6.47
CA GLU A 177 7.89 -18.35 -6.52
C GLU A 177 8.74 -17.09 -6.38
N LEU A 178 8.49 -16.06 -7.20
CA LEU A 178 9.22 -14.79 -7.15
C LEU A 178 9.09 -14.12 -5.78
N TRP A 179 7.88 -14.14 -5.20
CA TRP A 179 7.65 -13.61 -3.86
C TRP A 179 8.49 -14.32 -2.81
N LEU A 180 8.46 -15.66 -2.78
CA LEU A 180 9.17 -16.46 -1.78
C LEU A 180 10.69 -16.44 -1.95
N ASP A 181 11.19 -16.26 -3.17
CA ASP A 181 12.62 -16.11 -3.46
C ASP A 181 13.16 -14.77 -2.91
N ARG A 182 12.37 -13.70 -3.04
CA ARG A 182 12.84 -12.32 -2.77
C ARG A 182 12.46 -11.79 -1.39
N ARG A 183 11.32 -12.21 -0.84
CA ARG A 183 10.80 -11.67 0.43
C ARG A 183 11.21 -12.57 1.58
N THR A 184 12.34 -12.25 2.20
CA THR A 184 12.92 -13.01 3.32
C THR A 184 12.34 -12.65 4.69
N GLY A 185 11.57 -11.56 4.77
CA GLY A 185 10.85 -11.15 5.98
C GLY A 185 9.91 -12.26 6.46
N ARG A 186 9.84 -12.46 7.79
CA ARG A 186 9.05 -13.54 8.39
C ARG A 186 7.59 -13.49 7.95
N GLU A 187 6.94 -12.33 8.09
CA GLU A 187 5.52 -12.17 7.78
C GLU A 187 5.23 -12.37 6.29
N ASP A 188 6.11 -11.89 5.43
CA ASP A 188 5.98 -12.07 3.99
C ASP A 188 6.18 -13.52 3.55
N ARG A 189 7.12 -14.22 4.17
CA ARG A 189 7.35 -15.63 3.90
C ARG A 189 6.15 -16.46 4.34
N VAL A 190 5.58 -16.17 5.50
CA VAL A 190 4.33 -16.81 5.97
C VAL A 190 3.21 -16.57 4.97
N GLN A 191 2.98 -15.31 4.57
CA GLN A 191 1.94 -14.97 3.60
C GLN A 191 2.16 -15.66 2.23
N GLY A 192 3.40 -15.69 1.75
CA GLY A 192 3.79 -16.37 0.52
C GLY A 192 3.50 -17.87 0.54
N LEU A 193 3.76 -18.52 1.69
CA LEU A 193 3.46 -19.92 1.89
C LEU A 193 1.96 -20.20 1.93
N VAL A 194 1.17 -19.32 2.55
CA VAL A 194 -0.30 -19.38 2.54
C VAL A 194 -0.82 -19.32 1.10
N TRP A 195 -0.40 -18.31 0.32
CA TRP A 195 -0.80 -18.21 -1.08
C TRP A 195 -0.40 -19.44 -1.91
N ARG A 196 0.82 -19.93 -1.74
CA ARG A 196 1.27 -21.15 -2.42
C ARG A 196 0.43 -22.38 -2.04
N GLY A 197 0.00 -22.47 -0.78
CA GLY A 197 -0.91 -23.52 -0.31
C GLY A 197 -2.27 -23.45 -1.01
N LEU A 198 -2.88 -22.27 -1.06
CA LEU A 198 -4.17 -22.04 -1.75
C LEU A 198 -4.09 -22.38 -3.24
N ILE A 199 -3.04 -21.92 -3.93
CA ILE A 199 -2.81 -22.21 -5.34
C ILE A 199 -2.73 -23.73 -5.60
N ARG A 200 -2.11 -24.49 -4.68
CA ARG A 200 -2.02 -25.96 -4.81
C ARG A 200 -3.34 -26.66 -4.50
N LEU A 201 -4.11 -26.16 -3.54
CA LEU A 201 -5.42 -26.68 -3.22
C LEU A 201 -6.32 -26.63 -4.45
N PHE A 202 -6.41 -25.46 -5.08
CA PHE A 202 -7.20 -25.27 -6.31
C PHE A 202 -6.63 -26.00 -7.53
N ALA A 203 -5.38 -26.48 -7.49
CA ALA A 203 -4.81 -27.25 -8.59
C ALA A 203 -5.11 -28.75 -8.49
N ARG A 204 -5.14 -29.32 -7.28
CA ARG A 204 -5.31 -30.77 -7.07
C ARG A 204 -6.73 -31.25 -7.32
N ASP A 205 -7.72 -30.43 -7.02
CA ASP A 205 -9.13 -30.80 -7.18
C ASP A 205 -9.57 -30.88 -8.65
N HIS A 206 -8.70 -30.54 -9.61
CA HIS A 206 -8.94 -30.73 -11.04
C HIS A 206 -8.26 -31.96 -11.63
N GLU A 207 -7.37 -32.64 -10.88
CA GLU A 207 -6.69 -33.86 -11.34
C GLU A 207 -7.41 -35.15 -10.88
N ALA A 208 -8.45 -35.05 -10.05
CA ALA A 208 -9.19 -36.17 -9.44
C ALA A 208 -10.62 -36.28 -10.02
#